data_AF-A0A926K2X1-F1
#
_entry.id   AF-A0A926K2X1-F1
#
_cell.length_a   1.000
_cell.length_b   1.000
_cell.length_c   1.000
_cell.angle_alpha   90.00
_cell.angle_beta   90.00
_cell.angle_gamma   90.00
#
_symmetry.space_group_name_H-M   'P 1'
#
loop_
_entity.id
_entity.type
_entity.pdbx_description
1 polymer ?
#
loop_
_entity_poly.entity_id
_entity_poly.type
_entity_poly.pdbx_seq_one_letter_code
_entity_poly.pdbx_strand_id
1 'polypeptide(L)'
;MTNQLRVEPLGGHDYLVRVREGEERLEILIQASPDVVERLGLAGLAEARIVEATAAFLIERQLAADLPQALDLDDVAAAYDNYLSELERRLSP
;
A
#
# COMPACT_ATOMS: atom_id res chain seq x y z
N MET A 1 14.62 -1.46 12.70
CA MET A 1 13.49 -0.77 13.35
C MET A 1 12.23 -1.47 12.87
N THR A 2 11.30 -1.84 13.75
CA THR A 2 10.10 -2.58 13.35
C THR A 2 8.96 -1.59 13.16
N ASN A 3 8.68 -1.23 11.91
CA ASN A 3 7.53 -0.38 11.60
C ASN A 3 6.26 -1.21 11.81
N GLN A 4 5.33 -0.67 12.60
CA GLN A 4 4.01 -1.30 12.76
C GLN A 4 3.06 -0.68 11.76
N LEU A 5 2.53 -1.51 10.87
CA LEU A 5 1.48 -1.16 9.93
C LEU A 5 0.14 -1.64 10.47
N ARG A 6 -0.88 -0.79 10.36
CA ARG A 6 -2.28 -1.18 10.52
C ARG A 6 -3.09 -0.67 9.35
N VAL A 7 -3.84 -1.57 8.74
CA VAL A 7 -4.75 -1.24 7.63
C VAL A 7 -6.18 -1.26 8.15
N GLU A 8 -6.92 -0.18 7.91
CA GLU A 8 -8.32 -0.03 8.28
C GLU A 8 -9.15 0.29 7.03
N PRO A 9 -10.16 -0.52 6.68
CA PRO A 9 -11.04 -0.24 5.55
C PRO A 9 -11.97 0.93 5.89
N LEU A 10 -12.06 1.92 5.01
CA LEU A 10 -12.99 3.05 5.14
C LEU A 10 -14.27 2.88 4.30
N GLY A 11 -14.25 1.90 3.38
CA GLY A 11 -15.31 1.67 2.39
C GLY A 11 -14.98 2.30 1.05
N GLY A 12 -15.70 1.93 -0.01
CA GLY A 12 -15.46 2.49 -1.35
C GLY A 12 -14.08 2.16 -1.94
N HIS A 13 -13.44 1.08 -1.49
CA HIS A 13 -12.06 0.70 -1.84
C HIS A 13 -10.97 1.63 -1.29
N ASP A 14 -11.33 2.49 -0.33
CA ASP A 14 -10.40 3.32 0.41
C ASP A 14 -9.95 2.63 1.70
N TYR A 15 -8.65 2.73 1.98
CA TYR A 15 -8.01 2.14 3.13
C TYR A 15 -7.13 3.16 3.85
N LEU A 16 -7.32 3.30 5.15
CA LEU A 16 -6.44 4.07 6.01
C LEU A 16 -5.30 3.18 6.49
N VAL A 17 -4.08 3.52 6.12
CA VAL A 17 -2.88 2.89 6.63
C VAL A 17 -2.27 3.76 7.71
N ARG A 18 -2.17 3.20 8.92
CA ARG A 18 -1.45 3.83 10.03
C ARG A 18 -0.06 3.22 10.12
N VAL A 19 0.96 4.06 9.96
CA VAL A 19 2.37 3.69 10.12
C VAL A 19 2.86 4.22 11.46
N ARG A 20 3.54 3.37 12.24
CA ARG A 20 4.30 3.80 13.41
C ARG A 20 5.79 3.64 13.17
N GLU A 21 6.51 4.76 13.16
CA GLU A 21 7.97 4.85 13.06
C GLU A 21 8.51 5.50 14.34
N GLY A 22 8.98 4.67 15.28
CA GLY A 22 9.39 5.16 16.60
C GLY A 22 8.21 5.79 17.36
N GLU A 23 8.32 7.09 17.67
CA GLU A 23 7.27 7.85 18.34
C GLU A 23 6.26 8.48 17.36
N GLU A 24 6.61 8.57 16.07
CA GLU A 24 5.78 9.19 15.06
C GLU A 24 4.68 8.23 14.60
N ARG A 25 3.49 8.80 14.39
CA ARG A 25 2.36 8.11 13.79
C ARG A 25 1.88 8.91 12.60
N LEU A 26 1.91 8.27 11.44
CA LEU A 26 1.43 8.85 10.20
C LEU A 26 0.25 8.04 9.68
N GLU A 27 -0.63 8.73 8.97
CA GLU A 27 -1.80 8.16 8.32
C GLU A 27 -1.70 8.42 6.83
N ILE A 28 -1.88 7.36 6.04
CA ILE A 28 -1.82 7.39 4.59
C ILE A 28 -3.11 6.77 4.07
N LEU A 29 -3.83 7.50 3.23
CA LEU A 29 -4.99 6.97 2.52
C LEU A 29 -4.51 6.26 1.25
N ILE A 30 -4.95 5.02 1.04
CA ILE A 30 -4.66 4.27 -0.17
C ILE A 30 -5.99 3.85 -0.81
N GLN A 31 -6.18 4.25 -2.06
CA GLN A 31 -7.32 3.86 -2.88
C GLN A 31 -6.94 2.64 -3.73
N ALA A 32 -7.66 1.54 -3.54
CA ALA A 32 -7.46 0.27 -4.25
C ALA A 32 -8.65 -0.02 -5.18
N SER A 33 -8.92 0.90 -6.12
CA SER A 33 -10.10 0.78 -6.99
C SER A 33 -10.13 -0.57 -7.74
N PRO A 34 -11.32 -1.17 -7.94
CA PRO A 34 -11.43 -2.48 -8.60
C PRO A 34 -10.80 -2.50 -9.99
N ASP A 35 -10.99 -1.41 -10.76
CA ASP A 35 -10.43 -1.27 -12.10
C ASP A 35 -8.90 -1.32 -12.09
N VAL A 36 -8.25 -0.68 -11.10
CA VAL A 36 -6.80 -0.72 -10.95
C VAL A 36 -6.35 -2.09 -10.48
N VAL A 37 -7.01 -2.68 -9.49
CA VAL A 37 -6.69 -4.02 -8.99
C VAL A 37 -6.79 -5.08 -10.12
N GLU A 38 -7.79 -4.97 -11.00
CA GLU A 38 -7.93 -5.82 -12.18
C GLU A 38 -6.82 -5.57 -13.21
N ARG A 39 -6.55 -4.31 -13.55
CA ARG A 39 -5.48 -3.93 -14.49
C ARG A 39 -4.10 -4.42 -14.03
N LEU A 40 -3.84 -4.42 -12.73
CA LEU A 40 -2.60 -4.89 -12.14
C LEU A 40 -2.55 -6.42 -12.00
N GLY A 41 -3.61 -7.15 -12.35
CA GLY A 41 -3.68 -8.61 -12.26
C GLY A 41 -3.86 -9.14 -10.84
N LEU A 42 -4.31 -8.30 -9.90
CA LEU A 42 -4.39 -8.59 -8.47
C LEU A 42 -5.82 -8.93 -7.99
N ALA A 43 -6.81 -8.99 -8.88
CA ALA A 43 -8.23 -9.20 -8.54
C ALA A 43 -8.55 -10.50 -7.76
N GLY A 44 -7.64 -11.47 -7.73
CA GLY A 44 -7.79 -12.69 -6.92
C GLY A 44 -7.31 -12.56 -5.47
N LEU A 45 -6.74 -11.42 -5.09
CA LEU A 45 -6.14 -11.18 -3.77
C LEU A 45 -7.04 -10.26 -2.93
N ALA A 46 -6.95 -10.39 -1.61
CA ALA A 46 -7.65 -9.48 -0.71
C ALA A 46 -7.07 -8.06 -0.83
N GLU A 47 -7.90 -7.06 -1.16
CA GLU A 47 -7.51 -5.65 -1.30
C GLU A 47 -6.71 -5.14 -0.09
N ALA A 48 -7.15 -5.47 1.13
CA ALA A 48 -6.43 -5.10 2.36
C ALA A 48 -4.99 -5.64 2.41
N ARG A 49 -4.72 -6.82 1.81
CA ARG A 49 -3.37 -7.39 1.71
C ARG A 49 -2.53 -6.67 0.66
N ILE A 50 -3.14 -6.29 -0.47
CA ILE A 50 -2.49 -5.49 -1.51
C ILE A 50 -2.07 -4.14 -0.91
N VAL A 51 -2.96 -3.49 -0.18
CA VAL A 51 -2.71 -2.21 0.52
C VAL A 51 -1.61 -2.36 1.57
N GLU A 52 -1.68 -3.39 2.43
CA GLU A 52 -0.65 -3.66 3.43
C GLU A 52 0.74 -3.85 2.79
N ALA A 53 0.81 -4.66 1.74
CA ALA A 53 2.05 -4.93 1.02
C ALA A 53 2.57 -3.70 0.27
N THR A 54 1.68 -2.85 -0.25
CA THR A 54 2.02 -1.57 -0.89
C THR A 54 2.59 -0.58 0.11
N ALA A 55 1.96 -0.43 1.28
CA ALA A 55 2.49 0.41 2.33
C ALA A 55 3.86 -0.07 2.81
N ALA A 56 4.03 -1.38 3.02
CA ALA A 56 5.32 -1.97 3.36
C ALA A 56 6.38 -1.70 2.27
N PHE A 57 6.02 -1.84 0.99
CA PHE A 57 6.90 -1.56 -0.14
C PHE A 57 7.41 -0.12 -0.14
N LEU A 58 6.54 0.84 0.16
CA LEU A 58 6.84 2.28 0.14
C LEU A 58 7.72 2.71 1.32
N ILE A 59 7.38 2.28 2.54
CA ILE A 59 8.15 2.65 3.75
C ILE A 59 9.54 2.03 3.81
N GLU A 60 9.78 0.96 3.05
CA GLU A 60 11.13 0.40 2.87
C GLU A 60 12.01 1.25 1.94
N ARG A 61 11.41 2.11 1.11
CA ARG A 61 12.09 2.92 0.10
C ARG A 61 12.28 4.37 0.53
N GLN A 62 11.33 4.90 1.29
CA GLN A 62 11.35 6.28 1.78
C GLN A 62 10.69 6.39 3.15
N LEU A 63 11.00 7.48 3.87
CA LEU A 63 10.40 7.73 5.17
C LEU A 63 8.88 7.89 5.03
N ALA A 64 8.11 7.41 6.01
CA ALA A 64 6.66 7.53 5.93
C ALA A 64 6.20 9.00 5.95
N ALA A 65 6.99 9.89 6.56
CA ALA A 65 6.76 11.34 6.55
C ALA A 65 6.92 12.00 5.16
N ASP A 66 7.65 11.36 4.26
CA ASP A 66 7.85 11.85 2.88
C ASP A 66 6.81 11.28 1.90
N LEU A 67 5.95 10.36 2.35
CA LEU A 67 4.88 9.82 1.54
C LEU A 67 3.73 10.82 1.40
N PRO A 68 3.08 10.88 0.23
CA PRO A 68 1.81 11.58 0.07
C PRO A 68 0.77 11.08 1.09
N GLN A 69 -0.07 11.99 1.59
CA GLN A 69 -1.17 11.64 2.51
C GLN A 69 -2.25 10.78 1.86
N ALA A 70 -2.35 10.81 0.53
CA ALA A 70 -3.24 9.98 -0.25
C ALA A 70 -2.51 9.45 -1.49
N LEU A 71 -2.73 8.18 -1.80
CA LEU A 71 -2.09 7.44 -2.88
C LEU A 71 -3.12 6.57 -3.61
N ASP A 72 -2.98 6.48 -4.93
CA ASP A 72 -3.66 5.47 -5.74
C ASP A 72 -2.67 4.36 -6.12
N LEU A 73 -3.13 3.11 -6.19
CA LEU A 73 -2.27 1.99 -6.60
C LEU A 73 -1.74 2.15 -8.04
N ASP A 74 -2.47 2.81 -8.94
CA ASP A 74 -2.03 3.08 -10.31
C ASP A 74 -0.86 4.07 -10.34
N ASP A 75 -0.93 5.10 -9.49
CA ASP A 75 0.16 6.08 -9.33
C ASP A 75 1.42 5.42 -8.77
N VAL A 76 1.26 4.52 -7.79
CA VAL A 76 2.39 3.75 -7.25
C VAL A 76 2.99 2.83 -8.32
N ALA A 77 2.15 2.13 -9.08
CA ALA A 77 2.61 1.26 -10.17
C ALA A 77 3.33 2.05 -11.27
N ALA A 78 2.87 3.26 -11.59
CA ALA A 78 3.51 4.14 -12.55
C ALA A 78 4.84 4.74 -12.03
N ALA A 79 4.96 4.95 -10.73
CA ALA A 79 6.17 5.52 -10.10
C ALA A 79 7.30 4.49 -9.90
N TYR A 80 6.97 3.20 -9.81
CA TYR A 80 7.95 2.14 -9.49
C TYR A 80 7.84 0.93 -10.42
N ASP A 81 8.78 0.80 -11.35
CA ASP A 81 8.83 -0.30 -12.32
C ASP A 81 8.83 -1.71 -11.69
N ASN A 82 9.38 -1.85 -10.47
CA ASN A 82 9.49 -3.15 -9.77
C ASN A 82 8.32 -3.43 -8.83
N TYR A 83 7.31 -2.56 -8.75
CA TYR A 83 6.23 -2.66 -7.79
C TYR A 83 5.44 -3.97 -7.90
N LEU A 84 5.01 -4.33 -9.11
CA LEU A 84 4.18 -5.52 -9.32
C LEU A 84 4.93 -6.81 -9.00
N SER A 85 6.16 -6.96 -9.49
CA SER A 85 6.98 -8.14 -9.18
C SER A 85 7.31 -8.25 -7.70
N GLU A 86 7.39 -7.12 -6.99
CA GLU A 86 7.61 -7.11 -5.54
C GLU A 86 6.34 -7.49 -4.77
N LEU A 87 5.17 -7.00 -5.20
CA LEU A 87 3.87 -7.41 -4.64
C LEU A 87 3.62 -8.90 -4.83
N GLU A 88 3.83 -9.42 -6.04
CA GLU A 88 3.68 -10.85 -6.33
C GLU A 88 4.56 -11.70 -5.39
N ARG A 89 5.81 -11.28 -5.16
CA ARG A 89 6.72 -11.97 -4.23
C ARG A 89 6.22 -11.94 -2.79
N ARG A 90 5.66 -10.81 -2.34
CA ARG A 90 5.17 -10.63 -0.96
C ARG A 90 3.85 -11.33 -0.69
N LEU A 91 3.02 -11.43 -1.72
CA LEU A 91 1.66 -11.99 -1.62
C LEU A 91 1.61 -13.47 -2.04
N SER A 92 2.70 -14.00 -2.58
CA SER A 92 2.86 -15.44 -2.80
C SER A 92 2.88 -16.19 -1.46
N PRO A 93 2.20 -17.35 -1.36
CA PRO A 93 2.15 -18.16 -0.15
C PRO A 93 3.48 -18.84 0.22
#